data_AF-A0A7C3NMH1-F1
#
_entry.id   AF-A0A7C3NMH1-F1
#
_cell.length_a   1.000
_cell.length_b   1.000
_cell.length_c   1.000
_cell.angle_alpha   90.00
_cell.angle_beta   90.00
_cell.angle_gamma   90.00
#
_symmetry.space_group_name_H-M   'P 1'
#
loop_
_entity.id
_entity.type
_entity.pdbx_description
1 polymer ?
#
loop_
_entity_poly.entity_id
_entity_poly.type
_entity_poly.pdbx_seq_one_letter_code
_entity_poly.pdbx_strand_id
1 'polypeptide(L)'
;MIKSIGIVGCGAVGRALIQAVEAGKLNVRLAGVTSRTEKSAREFLAAFQKPPPYLPLAELVSSADLVVEAAGGQVVAELAKKTFAAGKDLMVISVGALLEHPEVMAESRRTGCRLVVPSGAIAGLDGIKSACVGTIAHVTHTTRKPPLGLEGAPYLVERGISLAELSEEREVFSGSAREACRGFPANVNVTAAVSLAGIGPDKTRVRILAVPGLPRNCHDVDVEGEFGKLHVHIENVPTENPKTGKLTALSIIRAVADFVDPVKIGN
;
A
#
# COMPACT_ATOMS: atom_id res chain seq x y z
N MET A 1 -13.41 15.07 19.72
CA MET A 1 -12.41 15.90 19.01
C MET A 1 -12.24 15.37 17.61
N ILE A 2 -12.17 16.24 16.60
CA ILE A 2 -11.86 15.83 15.22
C ILE A 2 -10.41 15.34 15.19
N LYS A 3 -10.18 14.13 14.68
CA LYS A 3 -8.84 13.56 14.55
C LYS A 3 -8.06 14.27 13.45
N SER A 4 -6.75 14.31 13.62
CA SER A 4 -5.80 14.97 12.74
C SER A 4 -4.90 13.97 12.03
N ILE A 5 -4.63 14.21 10.74
CA ILE A 5 -3.70 13.39 9.95
C ILE A 5 -2.52 14.23 9.45
N GLY A 6 -1.33 13.65 9.44
CA GLY A 6 -0.14 14.22 8.82
C GLY A 6 0.27 13.39 7.61
N ILE A 7 0.57 14.02 6.47
CA ILE A 7 0.89 13.28 5.23
C ILE A 7 2.39 13.40 4.93
N VAL A 8 3.06 12.26 4.77
CA VAL A 8 4.46 12.19 4.34
C VAL A 8 4.49 11.80 2.87
N GLY A 9 4.71 12.77 1.98
CA GLY A 9 4.81 12.54 0.54
C GLY A 9 3.83 13.38 -0.29
N CYS A 10 4.35 13.99 -1.36
CA CYS A 10 3.62 14.88 -2.27
C CYS A 10 3.27 14.19 -3.60
N GLY A 11 2.79 12.94 -3.52
CA GLY A 11 2.43 12.12 -4.68
C GLY A 11 0.92 12.09 -4.97
N ALA A 12 0.50 11.15 -5.82
CA ALA A 12 -0.90 10.95 -6.21
C ALA A 12 -1.81 10.68 -5.00
N VAL A 13 -1.37 9.86 -4.04
CA VAL A 13 -2.14 9.59 -2.81
C VAL A 13 -2.29 10.85 -1.94
N GLY A 14 -1.19 11.56 -1.68
CA GLY A 14 -1.23 12.78 -0.89
C GLY A 14 -2.18 13.81 -1.50
N ARG A 15 -2.17 13.93 -2.83
CA ARG A 15 -3.12 14.79 -3.56
C ARG A 15 -4.56 14.33 -3.38
N ALA A 16 -4.84 13.04 -3.53
CA ALA A 16 -6.18 12.49 -3.39
C ALA A 16 -6.75 12.71 -1.97
N LEU A 17 -5.92 12.55 -0.93
CA LEU A 17 -6.32 12.82 0.46
C LEU A 17 -6.67 14.30 0.69
N ILE A 18 -5.82 15.22 0.23
CA ILE A 18 -6.07 16.66 0.38
C ILE A 18 -7.36 17.05 -0.36
N GLN A 19 -7.54 16.57 -1.59
CA GLN A 19 -8.76 16.81 -2.37
C GLN A 19 -10.01 16.22 -1.71
N ALA A 20 -9.91 15.05 -1.08
CA ALA A 20 -11.04 14.45 -0.37
C ALA A 20 -11.46 15.29 0.84
N VAL A 21 -10.51 15.88 1.57
CA VAL A 21 -10.81 16.80 2.69
C VAL A 21 -11.39 18.12 2.17
N GLU A 22 -10.79 18.73 1.14
CA GLU A 22 -11.30 19.99 0.55
C GLU A 22 -12.73 19.84 0.00
N ALA A 23 -13.03 18.68 -0.58
CA ALA A 23 -14.35 18.35 -1.10
C ALA A 23 -15.36 17.93 -0.02
N GLY A 24 -14.98 17.92 1.26
CA GLY A 24 -15.85 17.51 2.38
C GLY A 24 -16.18 16.01 2.42
N LYS A 25 -15.46 15.18 1.65
CA LYS A 25 -15.66 13.72 1.62
C LYS A 25 -14.97 13.00 2.79
N LEU A 26 -14.04 13.69 3.46
CA LEU A 26 -13.27 13.13 4.57
C LEU A 26 -13.25 14.14 5.73
N ASN A 27 -13.86 13.76 6.86
CA ASN A 27 -14.01 14.63 8.03
C ASN A 27 -12.82 14.49 8.99
N VAL A 28 -11.65 14.97 8.56
CA VAL A 28 -10.42 14.99 9.36
C VAL A 28 -9.71 16.33 9.23
N ARG A 29 -8.94 16.71 10.24
CA ARG A 29 -8.04 17.86 10.15
C ARG A 29 -6.74 17.44 9.47
N LEU A 30 -6.32 18.14 8.43
CA LEU A 30 -4.96 17.99 7.89
C LEU A 30 -3.99 18.80 8.79
N ALA A 31 -3.16 18.10 9.56
CA ALA A 31 -2.16 18.72 10.43
C ALA A 31 -1.06 19.41 9.61
N GLY A 32 -0.64 18.78 8.52
CA GLY A 32 0.36 19.29 7.60
C GLY A 32 0.78 18.26 6.56
N VAL A 33 1.71 18.67 5.71
CA VAL A 33 2.37 17.80 4.72
C VAL A 33 3.88 17.96 4.86
N THR A 34 4.62 16.87 4.70
CA THR A 34 6.08 16.93 4.57
C THR A 34 6.54 16.11 3.36
N SER A 35 7.72 16.44 2.84
CA SER A 35 8.39 15.69 1.77
C SER A 35 9.90 15.82 1.93
N ARG A 36 10.66 15.06 1.15
CA ARG A 36 12.13 15.13 1.15
C ARG A 36 12.66 16.53 0.80
N THR A 37 11.93 17.30 0.01
CA THR A 37 12.38 18.61 -0.48
C THR A 37 11.28 19.63 -0.25
N GLU A 38 11.49 20.53 0.71
CA GLU A 38 10.53 21.57 1.10
C GLU A 38 10.00 22.38 -0.09
N LYS A 39 10.90 22.82 -0.99
CA LYS A 39 10.51 23.57 -2.19
C LYS A 39 9.45 22.82 -3.01
N SER A 40 9.68 21.53 -3.28
CA SER A 40 8.73 20.69 -4.02
C SER A 40 7.41 20.49 -3.27
N ALA A 41 7.44 20.42 -1.93
CA ALA A 41 6.23 20.32 -1.13
C ALA A 41 5.40 21.61 -1.21
N ARG A 42 6.06 22.77 -1.14
CA ARG A 42 5.39 24.08 -1.26
C ARG A 42 4.80 24.28 -2.66
N GLU A 43 5.52 23.91 -3.71
CA GLU A 43 5.02 23.92 -5.10
C GLU A 43 3.80 22.99 -5.26
N PHE A 44 3.87 21.78 -4.71
CA PHE A 44 2.75 20.85 -4.70
C PHE A 44 1.52 21.43 -3.98
N LEU A 45 1.73 22.06 -2.82
CA LEU A 45 0.68 22.67 -2.00
C LEU A 45 0.02 23.88 -2.67
N ALA A 46 0.75 24.62 -3.51
CA ALA A 46 0.21 25.79 -4.22
C ALA A 46 -0.94 25.45 -5.19
N ALA A 47 -1.12 24.17 -5.55
CA ALA A 47 -2.19 23.72 -6.43
C ALA A 47 -3.56 23.54 -5.74
N PHE A 48 -3.65 23.74 -4.42
CA PHE A 48 -4.88 23.53 -3.64
C PHE A 48 -5.50 24.87 -3.21
N GLN A 49 -6.82 24.89 -3.03
CA GLN A 49 -7.54 26.11 -2.63
C GLN A 49 -7.36 26.42 -1.15
N LYS A 50 -7.27 25.37 -0.32
CA LYS A 50 -7.09 25.42 1.13
C LYS A 50 -5.96 24.46 1.51
N PRO A 51 -4.70 24.78 1.13
CA PRO A 51 -3.59 23.86 1.37
C PRO A 51 -3.33 23.70 2.87
N PRO A 52 -3.06 22.47 3.34
CA PRO A 52 -2.47 22.29 4.67
C PRO A 52 -1.06 22.90 4.72
N PRO A 53 -0.54 23.25 5.90
CA PRO A 53 0.80 23.80 6.01
C PRO A 53 1.86 22.74 5.67
N TYR A 54 2.99 23.19 5.12
CA TYR A 54 4.20 22.38 5.16
C TYR A 54 4.76 22.37 6.59
N LEU A 55 5.13 21.20 7.08
CA LEU A 55 5.80 21.03 8.38
C LEU A 55 7.06 20.17 8.24
N PRO A 56 8.15 20.49 8.97
CA PRO A 56 9.24 19.54 9.18
C PRO A 56 8.72 18.23 9.79
N LEU A 57 9.38 17.11 9.48
CA LEU A 57 8.88 15.78 9.86
C LEU A 57 8.58 15.64 11.36
N ALA A 58 9.45 16.17 12.24
CA ALA A 58 9.24 16.08 13.69
C ALA A 58 7.97 16.83 14.15
N GLU A 59 7.74 18.03 13.60
CA GLU A 59 6.55 18.85 13.89
C GLU A 59 5.28 18.24 13.29
N LEU A 60 5.39 17.62 12.10
CA LEU A 60 4.29 16.91 11.49
C LEU A 60 3.83 15.74 12.37
N VAL A 61 4.78 14.93 12.85
CA VAL A 61 4.51 13.77 13.71
C VAL A 61 3.85 14.22 15.02
N SER A 62 4.38 15.26 15.69
CA SER A 62 3.80 15.72 16.95
C SER A 62 2.38 16.29 16.79
N SER A 63 2.09 16.91 15.65
CA SER A 63 0.83 17.60 15.34
C SER A 63 -0.30 16.71 14.80
N ALA A 64 -0.03 15.44 14.51
CA ALA A 64 -1.01 14.50 13.96
C ALA A 64 -1.43 13.42 14.98
N ASP A 65 -2.63 12.86 14.85
CA ASP A 65 -3.05 11.62 15.51
C ASP A 65 -2.63 10.39 14.70
N LEU A 66 -2.70 10.50 13.37
CA LEU A 66 -2.29 9.48 12.41
C LEU A 66 -1.32 10.08 11.38
N VAL A 67 -0.14 9.48 11.24
CA VAL A 67 0.78 9.81 10.15
C VAL A 67 0.52 8.86 8.98
N VAL A 68 0.39 9.39 7.77
CA VAL A 68 0.14 8.62 6.55
C VAL A 68 1.38 8.65 5.66
N GLU A 69 2.03 7.51 5.50
CA GLU A 69 3.18 7.33 4.59
C GLU A 69 2.70 7.21 3.15
N ALA A 70 3.05 8.20 2.31
CA ALA A 70 2.77 8.24 0.87
C ALA A 70 4.02 8.68 0.07
N ALA A 71 5.23 8.27 0.50
CA ALA A 71 6.52 8.74 -0.01
C ALA A 71 7.42 7.62 -0.57
N GLY A 72 7.09 6.35 -0.32
CA GLY A 72 7.83 5.18 -0.77
C GLY A 72 8.43 4.37 0.39
N GLY A 73 8.74 3.09 0.12
CA GLY A 73 9.17 2.14 1.13
C GLY A 73 10.43 2.52 1.89
N GLN A 74 11.35 3.28 1.25
CA GLN A 74 12.63 3.68 1.83
C GLN A 74 12.52 4.56 3.08
N VAL A 75 11.38 5.24 3.31
CA VAL A 75 11.19 6.08 4.50
C VAL A 75 10.50 5.34 5.65
N VAL A 76 9.95 4.15 5.42
CA VAL A 76 9.02 3.49 6.34
C VAL A 76 9.66 3.20 7.70
N ALA A 77 10.87 2.63 7.73
CA ALA A 77 11.52 2.24 8.99
C ALA A 77 11.83 3.46 9.89
N GLU A 78 12.44 4.52 9.31
CA GLU A 78 12.76 5.73 10.07
C GLU A 78 11.49 6.47 10.50
N LEU A 79 10.48 6.54 9.63
CA LEU A 79 9.20 7.16 9.91
C LEU A 79 8.47 6.44 11.05
N ALA A 80 8.44 5.10 11.02
CA ALA A 80 7.85 4.29 12.07
C ALA A 80 8.50 4.54 13.43
N LYS A 81 9.83 4.50 13.48
CA LYS A 81 10.59 4.78 14.70
C LYS A 81 10.21 6.15 15.30
N LYS A 82 10.19 7.20 14.47
CA LYS A 82 9.85 8.57 14.91
C LYS A 82 8.38 8.69 15.35
N THR A 83 7.48 8.05 14.61
CA THR A 83 6.03 8.11 14.85
C THR A 83 5.65 7.39 16.14
N PHE A 84 6.14 6.16 16.33
CA PHE A 84 5.85 5.36 17.51
C PHE A 84 6.55 5.90 18.76
N ALA A 85 7.76 6.47 18.64
CA ALA A 85 8.41 7.16 19.76
C ALA A 85 7.60 8.38 20.26
N ALA A 86 6.84 9.02 19.38
CA ALA A 86 5.94 10.12 19.73
C ALA A 86 4.54 9.66 20.19
N GLY A 87 4.30 8.35 20.30
CA GLY A 87 3.01 7.79 20.71
C GLY A 87 1.90 7.98 19.67
N LYS A 88 2.25 8.06 18.38
CA LYS A 88 1.31 8.33 17.28
C LYS A 88 1.06 7.09 16.44
N ASP A 89 -0.11 7.03 15.80
CA ASP A 89 -0.45 5.96 14.88
C ASP A 89 0.20 6.21 13.50
N LEU A 90 0.51 5.12 12.79
CA LEU A 90 1.10 5.17 11.45
C LEU A 90 0.27 4.36 10.47
N MET A 91 -0.03 4.93 9.30
CA MET A 91 -0.50 4.19 8.13
C MET A 91 0.65 4.03 7.13
N VAL A 92 0.91 2.79 6.69
CA VAL A 92 1.94 2.46 5.70
C VAL A 92 1.29 2.02 4.39
N ILE A 93 1.54 2.75 3.30
CA ILE A 93 1.02 2.44 1.97
C ILE A 93 2.02 1.60 1.17
N SER A 94 3.31 1.84 1.39
CA SER A 94 4.40 1.09 0.79
C SER A 94 4.65 -0.21 1.55
N VAL A 95 3.63 -1.07 1.59
CA VAL A 95 3.56 -2.28 2.42
C VAL A 95 4.74 -3.24 2.20
N GLY A 96 5.32 -3.26 0.99
CA GLY A 96 6.52 -4.06 0.71
C GLY A 96 7.68 -3.78 1.66
N ALA A 97 7.80 -2.55 2.19
CA ALA A 97 8.85 -2.22 3.15
C ALA A 97 8.72 -2.97 4.48
N LEU A 98 7.52 -3.37 4.88
CA LEU A 98 7.29 -4.12 6.12
C LEU A 98 7.86 -5.55 6.07
N LEU A 99 8.12 -6.08 4.88
CA LEU A 99 8.73 -7.41 4.71
C LEU A 99 10.25 -7.38 4.93
N GLU A 100 10.89 -6.26 4.58
CA GLU A 100 12.32 -6.01 4.85
C GLU A 100 12.55 -5.41 6.25
N HIS A 101 11.52 -4.77 6.83
CA HIS A 101 11.53 -4.16 8.16
C HIS A 101 10.46 -4.76 9.09
N PRO A 102 10.49 -6.09 9.38
CA PRO A 102 9.51 -6.72 10.25
C PRO A 102 9.51 -6.16 11.68
N GLU A 103 10.61 -5.54 12.11
CA GLU A 103 10.74 -4.84 13.39
C GLU A 103 9.71 -3.71 13.56
N VAL A 104 9.23 -3.10 12.48
CA VAL A 104 8.20 -2.03 12.53
C VAL A 104 6.90 -2.56 13.13
N MET A 105 6.48 -3.77 12.74
CA MET A 105 5.28 -4.41 13.30
C MET A 105 5.49 -4.79 14.77
N ALA A 106 6.70 -5.24 15.13
CA ALA A 106 7.04 -5.55 16.52
C ALA A 106 7.04 -4.30 17.40
N GLU A 107 7.57 -3.18 16.90
CA GLU A 107 7.59 -1.90 17.60
C GLU A 107 6.16 -1.37 17.84
N SER A 108 5.29 -1.41 16.82
CA SER A 108 3.88 -1.05 16.97
C SER A 108 3.20 -1.82 18.11
N ARG A 109 3.41 -3.15 18.18
CA ARG A 109 2.87 -3.98 19.28
C ARG A 109 3.45 -3.59 20.63
N ARG A 110 4.76 -3.30 20.69
CA ARG A 110 5.46 -2.92 21.93
C ARG A 110 5.00 -1.57 22.48
N THR A 111 4.76 -0.59 21.61
CA THR A 111 4.36 0.77 22.01
C THR A 111 2.86 0.93 22.19
N GLY A 112 2.06 0.00 21.66
CA GLY A 112 0.60 0.11 21.61
C GLY A 112 0.09 1.09 20.56
N CYS A 113 0.99 1.68 19.76
CA CYS A 113 0.63 2.54 18.63
C CYS A 113 0.08 1.68 17.48
N ARG A 114 -0.98 2.13 16.82
CA ARG A 114 -1.58 1.38 15.70
C ARG A 114 -0.74 1.55 14.44
N LEU A 115 -0.41 0.42 13.82
CA LEU A 115 0.08 0.34 12.46
C LEU A 115 -1.07 -0.07 11.53
N VAL A 116 -1.48 0.85 10.66
CA VAL A 116 -2.57 0.65 9.69
C VAL A 116 -1.97 0.29 8.33
N VAL A 117 -2.39 -0.85 7.78
CA VAL A 117 -2.07 -1.27 6.42
C VAL A 117 -3.38 -1.27 5.62
N PRO A 118 -3.60 -0.30 4.71
CA PRO A 118 -4.81 -0.26 3.92
C PRO A 118 -4.80 -1.39 2.88
N SER A 119 -5.98 -1.80 2.41
CA SER A 119 -6.09 -2.84 1.37
C SER A 119 -5.43 -2.44 0.06
N GLY A 120 -5.36 -1.15 -0.25
CA GLY A 120 -4.72 -0.67 -1.47
C GLY A 120 -5.51 -1.09 -2.71
N ALA A 121 -4.88 -1.80 -3.64
CA ALA A 121 -5.49 -2.21 -4.91
C ALA A 121 -6.15 -3.61 -4.88
N ILE A 122 -6.45 -4.15 -3.70
CA ILE A 122 -7.11 -5.46 -3.52
C ILE A 122 -8.29 -5.35 -2.55
N ALA A 123 -9.17 -6.34 -2.58
CA ALA A 123 -10.23 -6.57 -1.59
C ALA A 123 -10.02 -7.92 -0.89
N GLY A 124 -10.80 -8.23 0.14
CA GLY A 124 -10.82 -9.55 0.76
C GLY A 124 -9.69 -9.85 1.76
N LEU A 125 -8.83 -8.88 2.10
CA LEU A 125 -7.82 -9.06 3.16
C LEU A 125 -8.45 -9.42 4.51
N ASP A 126 -9.65 -8.93 4.79
CA ASP A 126 -10.48 -9.32 5.92
C ASP A 126 -10.87 -10.80 5.90
N GLY A 127 -11.28 -11.32 4.74
CA GLY A 127 -11.54 -12.74 4.52
C GLY A 127 -10.29 -13.59 4.76
N ILE A 128 -9.14 -13.17 4.23
CA ILE A 128 -7.85 -13.86 4.43
C ILE A 128 -7.47 -13.86 5.93
N LYS A 129 -7.54 -12.71 6.60
CA LYS A 129 -7.30 -12.61 8.05
C LYS A 129 -8.22 -13.53 8.85
N SER A 130 -9.49 -13.63 8.45
CA SER A 130 -10.47 -14.49 9.12
C SER A 130 -10.14 -15.97 8.92
N ALA A 131 -9.73 -16.37 7.72
CA ALA A 131 -9.25 -17.72 7.43
C ALA A 131 -8.01 -18.11 8.26
N CYS A 132 -7.13 -17.14 8.57
CA CYS A 132 -5.94 -17.36 9.41
C CYS A 132 -6.25 -17.67 10.88
N VAL A 133 -7.49 -17.51 11.34
CA VAL A 133 -7.91 -18.01 12.67
C VAL A 133 -7.88 -19.54 12.69
N GLY A 134 -8.15 -20.16 11.53
CA GLY A 134 -8.07 -21.59 11.30
C GLY A 134 -6.82 -22.00 10.54
N THR A 135 -6.86 -23.21 9.98
CA THR A 135 -5.78 -23.74 9.14
C THR A 135 -5.96 -23.35 7.67
N ILE A 136 -4.94 -22.71 7.10
CA ILE A 136 -4.84 -22.43 5.66
C ILE A 136 -3.84 -23.40 5.03
N ALA A 137 -4.26 -24.08 3.97
CA ALA A 137 -3.44 -24.99 3.20
C ALA A 137 -2.55 -24.25 2.18
N HIS A 138 -3.11 -23.28 1.46
CA HIS A 138 -2.34 -22.45 0.53
C HIS A 138 -2.94 -21.06 0.32
N VAL A 139 -2.06 -20.11 0.01
CA VAL A 139 -2.40 -18.77 -0.51
C VAL A 139 -1.59 -18.57 -1.79
N THR A 140 -2.27 -18.30 -2.89
CA THR A 140 -1.64 -17.91 -4.16
C THR A 140 -2.13 -16.53 -4.58
N HIS A 141 -1.21 -15.61 -4.82
CA HIS A 141 -1.48 -14.32 -5.46
C HIS A 141 -0.96 -14.32 -6.89
N THR A 142 -1.86 -14.17 -7.85
CA THR A 142 -1.52 -14.00 -9.26
C THR A 142 -1.76 -12.55 -9.65
N THR A 143 -0.78 -11.91 -10.30
CA THR A 143 -0.97 -10.58 -10.89
C THR A 143 -0.68 -10.59 -12.38
N ARG A 144 -1.60 -10.01 -13.14
CA ARG A 144 -1.45 -9.79 -14.58
C ARG A 144 -1.31 -8.30 -14.83
N LYS A 145 -0.26 -7.91 -15.55
CA LYS A 145 0.03 -6.52 -15.87
C LYS A 145 0.43 -6.37 -17.34
N PRO A 146 0.18 -5.21 -17.96
CA PRO A 146 0.78 -4.92 -19.25
C PRO A 146 2.32 -4.93 -19.13
N PRO A 147 3.07 -5.34 -20.18
CA PRO A 147 4.53 -5.37 -20.17
C PRO A 147 5.18 -4.09 -19.63
N LEU A 148 4.67 -2.92 -20.03
CA LEU A 148 5.13 -1.60 -19.59
C LEU A 148 5.06 -1.40 -18.06
N GLY A 149 4.10 -2.05 -17.40
CA GLY A 149 3.95 -1.98 -15.93
C GLY A 149 5.06 -2.71 -15.17
N LEU A 150 5.73 -3.67 -15.82
CA LEU A 150 6.77 -4.52 -15.23
C LEU A 150 8.18 -4.10 -15.66
N GLU A 151 8.31 -3.22 -16.66
CA GLU A 151 9.58 -2.77 -17.19
C GLU A 151 10.48 -2.13 -16.10
N GLY A 152 11.77 -2.46 -16.18
CA GLY A 152 12.80 -2.01 -15.24
C GLY A 152 12.77 -2.69 -13.87
N ALA A 153 11.95 -3.73 -13.67
CA ALA A 153 11.98 -4.51 -12.43
C ALA A 153 13.35 -5.20 -12.25
N PRO A 154 14.00 -5.10 -11.06
CA PRO A 154 15.29 -5.72 -10.78
C PRO A 154 15.39 -7.18 -11.23
N TYR A 155 14.37 -8.00 -10.94
CA TYR A 155 14.37 -9.41 -11.32
C TYR A 155 14.47 -9.64 -12.83
N LEU A 156 13.82 -8.79 -13.64
CA LEU A 156 13.87 -8.90 -15.10
C LEU A 156 15.23 -8.45 -15.63
N VAL A 157 15.76 -7.34 -15.10
CA VAL A 157 17.04 -6.77 -15.51
C VAL A 157 18.19 -7.73 -15.19
N GLU A 158 18.25 -8.25 -13.97
CA GLU A 158 19.29 -9.19 -13.52
C GLU A 158 19.30 -10.50 -14.30
N ARG A 159 18.15 -10.91 -14.85
CA ARG A 159 17.99 -12.16 -15.62
C ARG A 159 17.94 -11.95 -17.13
N GLY A 160 18.10 -10.71 -17.61
CA GLY A 160 18.04 -10.39 -19.03
C GLY A 160 16.68 -10.70 -19.68
N ILE A 161 15.59 -10.66 -18.90
CA ILE A 161 14.24 -10.95 -19.40
C ILE A 161 13.69 -9.68 -20.07
N SER A 162 13.68 -9.67 -21.41
CA SER A 162 12.99 -8.63 -22.18
C SER A 162 11.49 -8.91 -22.27
N LEU A 163 10.68 -7.87 -22.11
CA LEU A 163 9.23 -7.89 -22.36
C LEU A 163 8.85 -7.15 -23.65
N ALA A 164 9.84 -6.69 -24.42
CA ALA A 164 9.60 -6.13 -25.74
C ALA A 164 9.01 -7.19 -26.67
N GLU A 165 8.11 -6.77 -27.58
CA GLU A 165 7.52 -7.62 -28.62
C GLU A 165 6.75 -8.86 -28.12
N LEU A 166 6.38 -8.88 -26.83
CA LEU A 166 5.59 -9.97 -26.28
C LEU A 166 4.22 -10.02 -26.98
N SER A 167 3.89 -11.17 -27.59
CA SER A 167 2.62 -11.39 -28.30
C SER A 167 1.57 -12.18 -27.51
N GLU A 168 2.00 -12.91 -26.48
CA GLU A 168 1.16 -13.78 -25.65
C GLU A 168 1.42 -13.59 -24.15
N GLU A 169 0.48 -14.01 -23.31
CA GLU A 169 0.65 -14.02 -21.85
C GLU A 169 1.88 -14.84 -21.45
N ARG A 170 2.76 -14.25 -20.63
CA ARG A 170 3.98 -14.89 -20.16
C ARG A 170 4.12 -14.74 -18.65
N GLU A 171 4.27 -15.86 -17.95
CA GLU A 171 4.72 -15.85 -16.56
C GLU A 171 6.20 -15.44 -16.50
N VAL A 172 6.46 -14.30 -15.88
CA VAL A 172 7.80 -13.73 -15.75
C VAL A 172 8.42 -14.01 -14.38
N PHE A 173 7.60 -14.43 -13.41
CA PHE A 173 8.02 -14.78 -12.06
C PHE A 173 7.08 -15.79 -11.41
N SER A 174 7.65 -16.76 -10.70
CA SER A 174 7.00 -17.72 -9.83
C SER A 174 7.86 -17.88 -8.57
N GLY A 175 7.32 -17.64 -7.39
CA GLY A 175 8.09 -17.73 -6.15
C GLY A 175 7.30 -17.34 -4.91
N SER A 176 8.00 -17.08 -3.82
CA SER A 176 7.41 -16.54 -2.59
C SER A 176 7.09 -15.04 -2.72
N ALA A 177 6.20 -14.53 -1.84
CA ALA A 177 5.94 -13.10 -1.75
C ALA A 177 7.19 -12.31 -1.35
N ARG A 178 8.09 -12.85 -0.53
CA ARG A 178 9.36 -12.20 -0.20
C ARG A 178 10.24 -12.00 -1.45
N GLU A 179 10.42 -13.05 -2.25
CA GLU A 179 11.20 -12.97 -3.48
C GLU A 179 10.55 -12.03 -4.50
N ALA A 180 9.22 -12.07 -4.64
CA ALA A 180 8.49 -11.15 -5.49
C ALA A 180 8.73 -9.70 -5.06
N CYS A 181 8.67 -9.42 -3.75
CA CYS A 181 8.86 -8.07 -3.22
C CYS A 181 10.24 -7.49 -3.51
N ARG A 182 11.29 -8.32 -3.45
CA ARG A 182 12.66 -7.94 -3.83
C ARG A 182 12.82 -7.77 -5.33
N GLY A 183 12.21 -8.66 -6.11
CA GLY A 183 12.32 -8.66 -7.56
C GLY A 183 11.54 -7.55 -8.27
N PHE A 184 10.42 -7.11 -7.69
CA PHE A 184 9.46 -6.19 -8.30
C PHE A 184 8.97 -5.10 -7.32
N PRO A 185 9.86 -4.35 -6.63
CA PRO A 185 9.51 -3.47 -5.50
C PRO A 185 8.44 -2.42 -5.82
N ALA A 186 8.34 -1.98 -7.08
CA ALA A 186 7.34 -1.01 -7.53
C ALA A 186 5.93 -1.60 -7.78
N ASN A 187 5.75 -2.93 -7.73
CA ASN A 187 4.55 -3.61 -8.23
C ASN A 187 3.88 -4.56 -7.21
N VAL A 188 4.40 -4.64 -5.99
CA VAL A 188 4.17 -5.77 -5.06
C VAL A 188 3.58 -5.36 -3.71
N ASN A 189 3.08 -4.13 -3.55
CA ASN A 189 2.41 -3.72 -2.30
C ASN A 189 1.15 -4.57 -2.03
N VAL A 190 0.40 -4.95 -3.07
CA VAL A 190 -0.74 -5.88 -2.94
C VAL A 190 -0.26 -7.26 -2.47
N THR A 191 0.80 -7.78 -3.08
CA THR A 191 1.42 -9.05 -2.71
C THR A 191 1.87 -9.06 -1.24
N ALA A 192 2.54 -7.98 -0.82
CA ALA A 192 2.95 -7.78 0.56
C ALA A 192 1.74 -7.78 1.50
N ALA A 193 0.69 -7.00 1.19
CA ALA A 193 -0.52 -6.95 2.01
C ALA A 193 -1.24 -8.30 2.12
N VAL A 194 -1.39 -9.03 1.01
CA VAL A 194 -1.95 -10.39 0.99
C VAL A 194 -1.12 -11.33 1.87
N SER A 195 0.21 -11.28 1.76
CA SER A 195 1.08 -12.15 2.54
C SER A 195 1.07 -11.85 4.04
N LEU A 196 0.95 -10.57 4.42
CA LEU A 196 0.84 -10.14 5.81
C LEU A 196 -0.53 -10.44 6.42
N ALA A 197 -1.60 -10.41 5.61
CA ALA A 197 -2.93 -10.83 6.02
C ALA A 197 -3.06 -12.36 6.13
N GLY A 198 -2.29 -13.09 5.31
CA GLY A 198 -2.30 -14.53 5.16
C GLY A 198 -1.23 -15.26 5.97
N ILE A 199 -0.68 -16.30 5.34
CA ILE A 199 0.26 -17.27 5.95
C ILE A 199 1.72 -16.80 5.97
N GLY A 200 1.96 -15.50 5.80
CA GLY A 200 3.29 -14.90 5.79
C GLY A 200 3.96 -14.87 4.40
N PRO A 201 5.03 -14.06 4.26
CA PRO A 201 5.67 -13.77 2.98
C PRO A 201 6.43 -14.94 2.35
N ASP A 202 6.89 -15.88 3.18
CA ASP A 202 7.68 -17.03 2.71
C ASP A 202 6.80 -18.19 2.22
N LYS A 203 5.56 -18.30 2.74
CA LYS A 203 4.61 -19.35 2.38
C LYS A 203 3.57 -18.93 1.35
N THR A 204 3.35 -17.63 1.18
CA THR A 204 2.44 -17.10 0.15
C THR A 204 3.09 -17.24 -1.22
N ARG A 205 2.46 -18.00 -2.13
CA ARG A 205 2.94 -18.20 -3.49
C ARG A 205 2.52 -17.02 -4.37
N VAL A 206 3.41 -16.59 -5.26
CA VAL A 206 3.19 -15.46 -6.14
C VAL A 206 3.52 -15.83 -7.57
N ARG A 207 2.65 -15.39 -8.48
CA ARG A 207 2.83 -15.48 -9.93
C ARG A 207 2.67 -14.09 -10.53
N ILE A 208 3.64 -13.65 -11.33
CA ILE A 208 3.57 -12.37 -12.05
C ILE A 208 3.58 -12.68 -13.53
N LEU A 209 2.56 -12.20 -14.23
CA LEU A 209 2.38 -12.43 -15.65
C LEU A 209 2.37 -11.08 -16.40
N ALA A 210 3.15 -11.04 -17.47
CA ALA A 210 3.11 -9.97 -18.45
C ALA A 210 2.07 -10.34 -19.53
N VAL A 211 1.09 -9.48 -19.75
CA VAL A 211 -0.02 -9.73 -20.67
C VAL A 211 -0.14 -8.59 -21.69
N PRO A 212 0.26 -8.81 -22.95
CA PRO A 212 0.12 -7.80 -24.01
C PRO A 212 -1.33 -7.41 -24.23
N GLY A 213 -1.59 -6.12 -24.47
CA GLY A 213 -2.95 -5.60 -24.72
C GLY A 213 -3.87 -5.56 -23.50
N LEU A 214 -3.40 -5.93 -22.31
CA LEU A 214 -4.20 -5.91 -21.09
C LEU A 214 -4.53 -4.45 -20.68
N PRO A 215 -5.81 -4.05 -20.63
CA PRO A 215 -6.19 -2.65 -20.37
C PRO A 215 -6.15 -2.29 -18.88
N ARG A 216 -6.08 -3.28 -17.99
CA ARG A 216 -6.25 -3.14 -16.53
C ARG A 216 -5.23 -3.98 -15.79
N ASN A 217 -4.87 -3.57 -14.58
CA ASN A 217 -4.06 -4.41 -13.71
C ASN A 217 -4.96 -5.41 -13.01
N CYS A 218 -4.71 -6.71 -13.17
CA CYS A 218 -5.51 -7.74 -12.54
C CYS A 218 -4.78 -8.36 -11.34
N HIS A 219 -5.55 -8.67 -10.31
CA HIS A 219 -5.10 -9.43 -9.15
C HIS A 219 -6.10 -10.55 -8.86
N ASP A 220 -5.60 -11.77 -8.79
CA ASP A 220 -6.33 -12.94 -8.34
C ASP A 220 -5.70 -13.43 -7.03
N VAL A 221 -6.51 -13.66 -6.01
CA VAL A 221 -6.06 -14.26 -4.75
C VAL A 221 -6.89 -15.50 -4.50
N ASP A 222 -6.21 -16.64 -4.50
CA ASP A 222 -6.75 -17.95 -4.15
C ASP A 222 -6.29 -18.32 -2.75
N VAL A 223 -7.24 -18.56 -1.85
CA VAL A 223 -6.99 -19.09 -0.50
C VAL A 223 -7.82 -20.34 -0.29
N GLU A 224 -7.16 -21.41 0.12
CA GLU A 224 -7.81 -22.67 0.49
C GLU A 224 -7.37 -23.09 1.88
N GLY A 225 -8.33 -23.51 2.69
CA GLY A 225 -8.11 -23.95 4.06
C GLY A 225 -9.31 -24.73 4.57
N GLU A 226 -9.34 -24.99 5.87
CA GLU A 226 -10.45 -25.72 6.50
C GLU A 226 -11.78 -24.96 6.41
N PHE A 227 -11.73 -23.64 6.24
CA PHE A 227 -12.91 -22.80 6.01
C PHE A 227 -13.54 -23.01 4.62
N GLY A 228 -12.84 -23.68 3.70
CA GLY A 228 -13.22 -23.84 2.29
C GLY A 228 -12.28 -23.07 1.35
N LYS A 229 -12.86 -22.39 0.36
CA LYS A 229 -12.15 -21.66 -0.69
C LYS A 229 -12.60 -20.21 -0.77
N LEU A 230 -11.65 -19.29 -0.80
CA LEU A 230 -11.86 -17.87 -1.06
C LEU A 230 -11.11 -17.51 -2.35
N HIS A 231 -11.85 -17.00 -3.32
CA HIS A 231 -11.29 -16.46 -4.55
C HIS A 231 -11.66 -14.97 -4.66
N VAL A 232 -10.64 -14.12 -4.82
CA VAL A 232 -10.82 -12.68 -5.05
C VAL A 232 -10.23 -12.34 -6.40
N HIS A 233 -11.05 -11.79 -7.29
CA HIS A 233 -10.62 -11.25 -8.58
C HIS A 233 -10.87 -9.74 -8.64
N ILE A 234 -9.84 -8.96 -8.94
CA ILE A 234 -9.94 -7.51 -9.09
C ILE A 234 -9.30 -7.07 -10.40
N GLU A 235 -10.05 -6.30 -11.19
CA GLU A 235 -9.54 -5.54 -12.32
C GLU A 235 -9.45 -4.05 -11.98
N ASN A 236 -8.24 -3.53 -11.80
CA ASN A 236 -8.03 -2.14 -11.46
C ASN A 236 -7.84 -1.28 -12.71
N VAL A 237 -8.59 -0.18 -12.76
CA VAL A 237 -8.29 0.93 -13.68
C VAL A 237 -6.97 1.59 -13.25
N PRO A 238 -5.94 1.63 -14.11
CA PRO A 238 -4.68 2.30 -13.81
C PRO A 238 -4.87 3.81 -13.60
N THR A 239 -3.94 4.44 -12.89
CA THR A 239 -3.79 5.90 -12.87
C THR A 239 -2.82 6.35 -13.97
N GLU A 240 -2.46 7.63 -13.98
CA GLU A 240 -1.38 8.18 -14.82
C GLU A 240 -0.04 7.44 -14.59
N ASN A 241 0.15 6.86 -13.41
CA ASN A 241 1.17 5.86 -13.17
C ASN A 241 0.59 4.47 -13.45
N PRO A 242 0.99 3.78 -14.54
CA PRO A 242 0.41 2.49 -14.93
C PRO A 242 0.62 1.39 -13.88
N LYS A 243 1.55 1.59 -12.93
CA LYS A 243 1.85 0.65 -11.85
C LYS A 243 0.82 0.69 -10.71
N THR A 244 0.03 1.77 -10.61
CA THR A 244 -0.90 2.02 -9.50
C THR A 244 -2.36 2.01 -9.97
N GLY A 245 -3.22 1.30 -9.25
CA GLY A 245 -4.66 1.30 -9.50
C GLY A 245 -5.39 2.44 -8.79
N LYS A 246 -6.48 2.95 -9.38
CA LYS A 246 -7.35 3.97 -8.75
C LYS A 246 -7.90 3.54 -7.39
N LEU A 247 -8.15 2.24 -7.20
CA LEU A 247 -8.65 1.68 -5.93
C LEU A 247 -7.70 1.96 -4.75
N THR A 248 -6.39 2.07 -4.99
CA THR A 248 -5.41 2.37 -3.93
C THR A 248 -5.75 3.67 -3.21
N ALA A 249 -5.96 4.77 -3.94
CA ALA A 249 -6.28 6.06 -3.34
C ALA A 249 -7.63 6.01 -2.62
N LEU A 250 -8.63 5.33 -3.18
CA LEU A 250 -9.95 5.17 -2.56
C LEU A 250 -9.89 4.35 -1.26
N SER A 251 -9.13 3.25 -1.25
CA SER A 251 -8.89 2.42 -0.07
C SER A 251 -8.22 3.23 1.05
N ILE A 252 -7.25 4.08 0.71
CA ILE A 252 -6.56 4.92 1.68
C ILE A 252 -7.50 5.98 2.26
N ILE A 253 -8.29 6.65 1.42
CA ILE A 253 -9.31 7.61 1.88
C ILE A 253 -10.29 6.92 2.82
N ARG A 254 -10.76 5.71 2.49
CA ARG A 254 -11.65 4.93 3.36
C ARG A 254 -10.96 4.52 4.65
N ALA A 255 -9.70 4.08 4.61
CA ALA A 255 -8.96 3.71 5.83
C ALA A 255 -8.74 4.90 6.78
N VAL A 256 -8.57 6.12 6.25
CA VAL A 256 -8.55 7.34 7.07
C VAL A 256 -9.95 7.66 7.62
N ALA A 257 -11.01 7.42 6.85
CA ALA A 257 -12.38 7.57 7.35
C ALA A 257 -12.67 6.56 8.49
N ASP A 258 -12.31 5.29 8.33
CA ASP A 258 -12.46 4.23 9.35
C ASP A 258 -11.67 4.54 10.63
N PHE A 259 -10.54 5.24 10.50
CA PHE A 259 -9.76 5.66 11.67
C PHE A 259 -10.54 6.60 12.60
N VAL A 260 -11.53 7.32 12.07
CA VAL A 260 -12.33 8.31 12.81
C VAL A 260 -13.80 7.92 12.97
N ASP A 261 -14.25 6.89 12.26
CA ASP A 261 -15.61 6.40 12.26
C ASP A 261 -15.84 5.43 13.43
N PRO A 262 -16.85 5.66 14.30
CA PRO A 262 -17.19 4.70 15.35
C PRO A 262 -17.87 3.44 14.80
N VAL A 263 -18.41 3.48 13.58
CA VAL A 263 -19.05 2.34 12.94
C VAL A 263 -18.02 1.54 12.16
N LYS A 264 -18.01 0.23 12.37
CA LYS A 264 -17.07 -0.69 11.74
C LYS A 264 -17.83 -1.73 10.92
N ILE A 265 -17.55 -1.79 9.61
CA ILE A 265 -18.07 -2.80 8.69
C ILE A 265 -16.86 -3.61 8.19
N GLY A 266 -16.89 -4.93 8.39
CA GLY A 266 -15.71 -5.78 8.20
C GLY A 266 -14.68 -5.65 9.33
N ASN A 267 -13.52 -6.31 9.17
CA ASN A 267 -12.49 -6.46 10.22
C ASN A 267 -11.33 -5.47 10.12
#